data_AF-A0AAD7N327-F1
#
_entry.id   AF-A0AAD7N327-F1
#
_cell.length_a   1.000
_cell.length_b   1.000
_cell.length_c   1.000
_cell.angle_alpha   90.00
_cell.angle_beta   90.00
_cell.angle_gamma   90.00
#
_symmetry.space_group_name_H-M   'P 1'
#
loop_
_entity.id
_entity.type
_entity.pdbx_description
1 polymer ?
#
loop_
_entity_poly.entity_id
_entity_poly.type
_entity_poly.pdbx_seq_one_letter_code
_entity_poly.pdbx_strand_id
1 'polypeptide(L)'
;VLGQFIEAAHVHYTNASISHVTVHLTDNYGSWAHAVTKNQCAFSTLILPGGIKELILADAWEFLASEEWYTFAGVPHRRGEPGTGKSSTIHALAGEHGLEIYFISLAAPG
;
A
#
# COMPACT_ATOMS: atom_id res chain seq x y z
N VAL A 1 16.50 24.98 -4.98
CA VAL A 1 17.64 24.05 -4.74
C VAL A 1 17.23 22.88 -3.84
N LEU A 2 16.81 23.09 -2.58
CA LEU A 2 16.40 21.97 -1.69
C LEU A 2 15.17 21.20 -2.19
N GLY A 3 14.13 21.88 -2.67
CA GLY A 3 12.93 21.21 -3.20
C GLY A 3 13.24 20.29 -4.38
N GLN A 4 14.08 20.74 -5.31
CA GLN A 4 14.54 19.93 -6.45
C GLN A 4 15.37 18.72 -6.01
N PHE A 5 16.14 18.85 -4.93
CA PHE A 5 16.89 17.74 -4.37
C PHE A 5 15.98 16.70 -3.72
N ILE A 6 14.99 17.14 -2.94
CA ILE A 6 13.98 16.26 -2.32
C ILE A 6 13.17 15.53 -3.40
N GLU A 7 12.75 16.25 -4.44
CA GLU A 7 12.00 15.67 -5.56
C GLU A 7 12.85 14.66 -6.34
N ALA A 8 14.11 14.97 -6.64
CA ALA A 8 15.03 14.03 -7.30
C ALA A 8 15.30 12.79 -6.45
N ALA A 9 15.46 12.95 -5.13
CA ALA A 9 15.63 11.84 -4.19
C ALA A 9 14.36 10.97 -4.14
N HIS A 10 13.18 11.58 -4.11
CA HIS A 10 11.90 10.89 -4.14
C HIS A 10 11.74 10.08 -5.43
N VAL A 11 11.94 10.69 -6.60
CA VAL A 11 11.84 10.00 -7.90
C VAL A 11 12.86 8.85 -8.00
N HIS A 12 14.08 9.05 -7.53
CA HIS A 12 15.10 7.99 -7.52
C HIS A 12 14.68 6.82 -6.62
N TYR A 13 14.13 7.12 -5.44
CA TYR A 13 13.60 6.11 -4.53
C TYR A 13 12.43 5.34 -5.15
N THR A 14 11.43 6.04 -5.70
CA THR A 14 10.25 5.43 -6.34
C THR A 14 10.64 4.56 -7.52
N ASN A 15 11.63 4.98 -8.32
CA ASN A 15 12.11 4.19 -9.46
C ASN A 15 12.90 2.94 -9.03
N ALA A 16 13.63 3.01 -7.92
CA ALA A 16 14.34 1.87 -7.36
C ALA A 16 13.39 0.86 -6.69
N SER A 17 12.25 1.32 -6.16
CA SER A 17 11.23 0.50 -5.49
C SER A 17 10.28 -0.24 -6.43
N ILE A 18 10.38 -0.04 -7.76
CA ILE A 18 9.54 -0.76 -8.76
C ILE A 18 9.75 -2.29 -8.70
N SER A 19 10.84 -2.78 -8.11
CA SER A 19 11.09 -4.22 -8.01
C SER A 19 10.57 -4.85 -6.72
N HIS A 20 10.22 -4.03 -5.71
CA HIS A 20 10.00 -4.52 -4.36
C HIS A 20 9.00 -3.70 -3.55
N VAL A 21 8.23 -4.41 -2.73
CA VAL A 21 7.34 -3.82 -1.75
C VAL A 21 8.07 -3.78 -0.41
N THR A 22 8.17 -2.59 0.16
CA THR A 22 8.67 -2.38 1.52
C THR A 22 7.52 -2.61 2.51
N VAL A 23 7.75 -3.49 3.49
CA VAL A 23 6.80 -3.79 4.55
C VAL A 23 7.38 -3.31 5.88
N HIS A 24 6.75 -2.31 6.48
CA HIS A 24 7.11 -1.76 7.79
C HIS A 24 6.42 -2.52 8.91
N LEU A 25 7.18 -2.85 9.94
CA LEU A 25 6.73 -3.50 11.17
C LEU A 25 6.89 -2.51 12.33
N THR A 26 5.95 -2.57 13.27
CA THR A 26 6.04 -1.81 14.52
C THR A 26 7.07 -2.44 15.44
N ASP A 27 7.86 -1.61 16.12
CA ASP A 27 8.59 -2.05 17.31
C ASP A 27 7.67 -2.07 18.54
N ASN A 28 8.22 -2.52 19.67
CA ASN A 28 7.51 -2.59 20.95
C ASN A 28 7.17 -1.19 21.51
N TYR A 29 7.78 -0.13 20.99
CA TYR A 29 7.54 1.25 21.43
C TYR A 29 6.53 1.98 20.55
N GLY A 30 5.89 1.29 19.60
CA GLY A 30 4.89 1.85 18.69
C GLY A 30 5.47 2.69 17.55
N SER A 31 6.79 2.63 17.33
CA SER A 31 7.45 3.25 16.18
C SER A 31 7.56 2.28 15.01
N TRP A 32 7.54 2.81 13.79
CA TRP A 32 7.90 2.06 12.60
C TRP A 32 9.42 1.89 12.57
N ALA A 33 9.91 0.65 12.68
CA ALA A 33 11.34 0.40 12.90
C ALA A 33 11.93 -0.62 11.94
N HIS A 34 11.22 -1.72 11.67
CA HIS A 34 11.74 -2.81 10.84
C HIS A 34 11.05 -2.84 9.49
N ALA A 35 11.78 -2.46 8.45
CA ALA A 35 11.35 -2.61 7.06
C ALA A 35 11.91 -3.92 6.49
N VAL A 36 11.03 -4.81 6.03
CA VAL A 36 11.43 -5.95 5.21
C VAL A 36 11.06 -5.69 3.76
N THR A 37 12.02 -5.87 2.87
CA THR A 37 11.80 -5.73 1.44
C THR A 37 11.40 -7.08 0.86
N LYS A 38 10.27 -7.12 0.14
CA LYS A 38 9.82 -8.31 -0.60
C LYS A 38 9.76 -8.02 -2.08
N ASN A 39 10.14 -8.98 -2.91
CA ASN A 39 9.96 -8.86 -4.36
C ASN A 39 8.49 -8.57 -4.67
N GLN A 40 8.26 -7.65 -5.59
CA GLN A 40 6.92 -7.36 -6.07
C GLN A 40 6.29 -8.62 -6.67
N CYS A 41 5.08 -8.94 -6.20
CA CYS A 41 4.22 -9.93 -6.84
C CYS A 41 3.41 -9.17 -7.90
N ALA A 42 3.63 -9.46 -9.18
CA ALA A 42 2.87 -8.80 -10.25
C ALA A 42 1.38 -9.10 -10.09
N PHE A 43 0.51 -8.12 -10.29
CA PHE A 43 -0.95 -8.31 -10.16
C PHE A 43 -1.49 -9.39 -11.11
N SER A 44 -0.79 -9.61 -12.23
CA SER A 44 -1.05 -10.68 -13.20
C SER A 44 -0.91 -12.09 -12.61
N THR A 45 -0.02 -12.32 -11.64
CA THR A 45 0.24 -13.67 -11.07
C THR A 45 -0.79 -14.12 -10.04
N LEU A 46 -1.67 -13.23 -9.57
CA LEU A 46 -2.79 -13.61 -8.70
C LEU A 46 -3.83 -14.41 -9.47
N ILE A 47 -4.23 -15.59 -9.00
CA ILE A 47 -5.35 -16.33 -9.60
C ILE A 47 -6.61 -15.96 -8.82
N LEU A 48 -7.44 -15.12 -9.41
CA LEU A 48 -8.74 -14.69 -8.86
C LEU A 48 -9.85 -14.99 -9.87
N PRO A 49 -11.11 -15.13 -9.43
CA PRO A 49 -12.25 -15.21 -10.34
C PRO A 49 -12.25 -14.02 -11.32
N GLY A 50 -12.71 -14.26 -12.56
CA GLY A 50 -12.70 -13.23 -13.60
C GLY A 50 -13.46 -11.97 -13.19
N GLY A 51 -12.92 -10.80 -13.53
CA GLY A 51 -13.52 -9.49 -13.21
C GLY A 51 -13.19 -8.97 -11.80
N ILE A 52 -12.76 -9.82 -10.88
CA ILE A 52 -12.45 -9.40 -9.50
C ILE A 52 -11.17 -8.55 -9.44
N LYS A 53 -10.18 -8.84 -10.29
CA LYS A 53 -8.94 -8.06 -10.34
C LYS A 53 -9.19 -6.63 -10.76
N GLU A 54 -9.93 -6.47 -11.86
CA GLU A 54 -10.28 -5.19 -12.46
C GLU A 54 -11.12 -4.37 -11.49
N LEU A 55 -12.06 -5.03 -10.79
CA LEU A 55 -12.88 -4.40 -9.77
C LEU A 55 -12.05 -3.89 -8.58
N ILE A 56 -11.11 -4.69 -8.07
CA ILE A 56 -10.25 -4.28 -6.95
C ILE A 56 -9.33 -3.12 -7.35
N LEU A 57 -8.75 -3.16 -8.55
CA LEU A 57 -7.90 -2.08 -9.04
C LEU A 57 -8.70 -0.79 -9.22
N ALA A 58 -9.85 -0.86 -9.90
CA ALA A 58 -10.72 0.30 -10.11
C ALA A 58 -11.17 0.91 -8.78
N ASP A 59 -11.57 0.08 -7.81
CA ASP A 59 -11.98 0.50 -6.47
C ASP A 59 -10.85 1.22 -5.72
N ALA A 60 -9.62 0.68 -5.79
CA ALA A 60 -8.45 1.30 -5.17
C ALA A 60 -8.12 2.67 -5.79
N TRP A 61 -8.16 2.77 -7.13
CA TRP A 61 -7.96 4.04 -7.84
C TRP A 61 -9.03 5.08 -7.47
N GLU A 62 -10.30 4.69 -7.43
CA GLU A 62 -11.41 5.57 -7.05
C GLU A 62 -11.27 6.03 -5.58
N PHE A 63 -10.88 5.13 -4.69
CA PHE A 63 -10.62 5.46 -3.29
C PHE A 63 -9.49 6.50 -3.16
N LEU A 64 -8.37 6.32 -3.88
CA LEU A 64 -7.26 7.28 -3.87
C LEU A 64 -7.65 8.65 -4.43
N ALA A 65 -8.51 8.68 -5.46
CA ALA A 65 -8.96 9.92 -6.10
C ALA A 65 -10.07 10.66 -5.33
N SER A 66 -10.71 10.03 -4.34
CA SER A 66 -11.90 10.58 -3.67
C SER A 66 -11.61 11.36 -2.37
N GLU A 67 -10.36 11.69 -2.07
CA GLU A 67 -9.96 12.42 -0.85
C GLU A 67 -10.77 13.71 -0.64
N GLU A 68 -10.99 14.49 -1.71
CA GLU A 68 -11.77 15.73 -1.67
C GLU A 68 -13.24 15.47 -1.30
N TRP A 69 -13.83 14.40 -1.83
CA TRP A 69 -15.20 14.02 -1.49
C TRP A 69 -15.33 13.61 -0.01
N TYR A 70 -14.38 12.80 0.51
CA TYR A 70 -14.38 12.39 1.92
C TYR A 70 -14.25 13.61 2.84
N THR A 71 -13.39 14.56 2.46
CA THR A 71 -13.20 15.83 3.17
C THR A 71 -14.49 16.66 3.18
N PHE A 72 -15.12 16.83 2.02
CA PHE A 72 -16.39 17.55 1.89
C PHE A 72 -17.53 16.89 2.68
N ALA A 73 -17.61 15.55 2.64
CA ALA A 73 -18.62 14.77 3.34
C ALA A 73 -18.38 14.69 4.86
N GLY A 74 -17.20 15.10 5.35
CA GLY A 74 -16.81 14.98 6.75
C GLY A 74 -16.62 13.54 7.23
N VAL A 75 -16.39 12.60 6.30
CA VAL A 75 -16.20 11.17 6.61
C VAL A 75 -14.71 10.85 6.60
N PRO A 76 -14.19 10.04 7.54
CA PRO A 76 -12.80 9.62 7.51
C PRO A 76 -12.45 8.87 6.22
N HIS A 77 -11.37 9.28 5.56
CA HIS A 77 -10.87 8.66 4.32
C HIS A 77 -10.17 7.31 4.63
N ARG A 78 -10.98 6.28 4.85
CA ARG A 78 -10.53 4.91 5.14
C ARG A 78 -11.48 3.89 4.52
N ARG A 79 -10.92 2.80 3.96
CA ARG A 79 -11.68 1.69 3.37
C ARG A 79 -11.05 0.35 3.77
N GLY A 80 -11.87 -0.67 4.00
CA GLY A 80 -11.41 -2.02 4.33
C GLY A 80 -12.55 -3.02 4.47
N GLU A 81 -12.41 -4.18 3.83
CA GLU A 81 -13.38 -5.29 3.88
C GLU A 81 -12.80 -6.48 4.66
N PRO A 82 -13.57 -7.18 5.52
CA PRO A 82 -13.11 -8.40 6.18
C PRO A 82 -13.14 -9.63 5.25
N GLY A 83 -12.33 -10.65 5.55
CA GLY A 83 -12.61 -12.04 5.10
C GLY A 83 -11.98 -12.70 3.85
N THR A 84 -11.39 -12.04 2.82
CA THR A 84 -11.27 -12.69 1.48
C THR A 84 -9.86 -12.95 0.87
N GLY A 85 -8.83 -13.31 1.66
CA GLY A 85 -7.48 -13.59 1.09
C GLY A 85 -6.58 -12.35 0.88
N LYS A 86 -6.97 -11.25 1.52
CA LYS A 86 -6.37 -9.91 1.58
C LYS A 86 -4.85 -9.83 1.51
N SER A 87 -4.09 -10.67 2.21
CA SER A 87 -2.65 -10.44 2.36
C SER A 87 -1.89 -10.50 1.03
N SER A 88 -2.23 -11.45 0.15
CA SER A 88 -1.60 -11.58 -1.18
C SER A 88 -2.08 -10.49 -2.13
N THR A 89 -3.35 -10.12 -2.06
CA THR A 89 -3.95 -9.03 -2.84
C THR A 89 -3.37 -7.68 -2.47
N ILE A 90 -3.18 -7.40 -1.18
CA ILE A 90 -2.56 -6.17 -0.67
C ILE A 90 -1.11 -6.08 -1.12
N HIS A 91 -0.35 -7.19 -1.11
CA HIS A 91 1.03 -7.19 -1.62
C HIS A 91 1.11 -6.89 -3.11
N ALA A 92 0.22 -7.47 -3.92
CA ALA A 92 0.20 -7.17 -5.35
C ALA A 92 -0.26 -5.74 -5.62
N LEU A 93 -1.28 -5.25 -4.90
CA LEU A 93 -1.81 -3.89 -5.03
C LEU A 93 -0.75 -2.86 -4.65
N ALA A 94 -0.06 -3.09 -3.52
CA ALA A 94 1.02 -2.23 -3.06
C ALA A 94 2.16 -2.18 -4.09
N GLY A 95 2.54 -3.32 -4.67
CA GLY A 95 3.53 -3.38 -5.74
C GLY A 95 3.10 -2.63 -7.00
N GLU A 96 1.87 -2.81 -7.46
CA GLU A 96 1.37 -2.16 -8.69
C GLU A 96 1.36 -0.63 -8.58
N HIS A 97 1.11 -0.09 -7.38
CA HIS A 97 1.01 1.35 -7.12
C HIS A 97 2.25 1.96 -6.46
N GLY A 98 3.32 1.17 -6.24
CA GLY A 98 4.52 1.64 -5.53
C GLY A 98 4.26 2.06 -4.09
N LEU A 99 3.22 1.51 -3.46
CA LEU A 99 2.86 1.80 -2.07
C LEU A 99 3.64 0.88 -1.12
N GLU A 100 3.91 1.39 0.08
CA GLU A 100 4.51 0.63 1.16
C GLU A 100 3.42 0.01 2.03
N ILE A 101 3.70 -1.16 2.60
CA ILE A 101 2.76 -1.86 3.49
C ILE A 101 3.17 -1.59 4.94
N TYR A 102 2.20 -1.19 5.76
CA TYR A 102 2.39 -1.03 7.19
C TYR A 102 1.66 -2.15 7.93
N PHE A 103 2.40 -3.00 8.62
CA PHE A 103 1.88 -4.17 9.32
C PHE A 103 1.91 -3.95 10.84
N ILE A 104 0.73 -4.10 11.46
CA ILE A 104 0.56 -4.06 12.92
C ILE A 104 -0.05 -5.39 13.36
N SER A 105 0.59 -6.06 14.31
CA SER A 105 0.01 -7.22 14.99
C SER A 105 -0.73 -6.77 16.24
N LEU A 106 -2.05 -6.95 16.28
CA LEU A 106 -2.86 -6.67 17.48
C LEU A 106 -2.67 -7.71 18.60
N ALA A 107 -1.96 -8.80 18.30
CA ALA A 107 -1.66 -9.88 19.26
C ALA A 107 -0.24 -9.81 19.82
N ALA A 108 0.61 -8.91 19.31
CA ALA A 108 1.95 -8.74 19.85
C ALA A 108 1.88 -8.00 21.20
N PRO A 109 2.61 -8.44 22.23
CA PRO A 109 2.77 -7.64 23.44
C PRO A 109 3.54 -6.37 23.08
N GLY A 110 3.01 -5.22 23.52
CA GLY A 110 3.75 -3.95 23.52
C GLY A 110 4.89 -3.97 24.54
#